data_AF-A0A7R8ZC98-F1
#
_entry.id   AF-A0A7R8ZC98-F1
#
_cell.length_a   1.000
_cell.length_b   1.000
_cell.length_c   1.000
_cell.angle_alpha   90.00
_cell.angle_beta   90.00
_cell.angle_gamma   90.00
#
_symmetry.space_group_name_H-M   'P 1'
#
loop_
_entity.id
_entity.type
_entity.pdbx_description
1 polymer ?
#
loop_
_entity_poly.entity_id
_entity_poly.type
_entity_poly.pdbx_seq_one_letter_code
_entity_poly.pdbx_strand_id
1 'polypeptide(L)'
;YGKSLESDLKSDTSGHFKRLLVSLCMANREESQVVDPSQARADAHAIFEAGEGKWGTDESVFNSVLVTRSYQQLRQTFLEYEQVAGHDIGSAIKREFSGSVEKGLLAIVKCVKSKVGFFAERLHDSMAGMGTRDKTLIRIIVSRSEIDLGDIKKNFEEQYGKSLESYIAGDTSGDYKKVLLVLVE
;
A
#
# COMPACT_ATOMS: atom_id res chain seq x y z
N TYR A 1 18.58 -11.14 -15.30
CA TYR A 1 18.03 -12.42 -14.83
C TYR A 1 17.51 -13.34 -15.94
N GLY A 2 17.40 -12.91 -17.22
CA GLY A 2 17.06 -13.81 -18.33
C GLY A 2 15.59 -14.27 -18.41
N LYS A 3 14.72 -13.76 -17.54
CA LYS A 3 13.26 -13.96 -17.53
C LYS A 3 12.57 -12.63 -17.25
N SER A 4 11.28 -12.52 -17.60
CA SER A 4 10.46 -11.35 -17.28
C SER A 4 9.98 -11.41 -15.83
N LEU A 5 9.83 -10.24 -15.20
CA LEU A 5 9.26 -10.13 -13.86
C LEU A 5 7.86 -10.76 -13.80
N GLU A 6 7.04 -10.57 -14.84
CA GLU A 6 5.72 -11.19 -14.93
C GLU A 6 5.78 -12.72 -14.88
N SER A 7 6.76 -13.33 -15.57
CA SER A 7 6.95 -14.79 -15.55
C SER A 7 7.30 -15.27 -14.15
N ASP A 8 8.19 -14.56 -13.45
CA ASP A 8 8.61 -14.92 -12.09
C ASP A 8 7.44 -14.73 -11.09
N LEU A 9 6.66 -13.65 -11.21
CA LEU A 9 5.45 -13.45 -10.40
C LEU A 9 4.43 -14.56 -10.64
N LYS A 10 4.24 -15.00 -11.90
CA LYS A 10 3.32 -16.08 -12.26
C LYS A 10 3.74 -17.45 -11.71
N SER A 11 5.05 -17.73 -11.63
CA SER A 11 5.56 -19.00 -11.09
C SER A 11 5.57 -19.03 -9.57
N ASP A 12 5.85 -17.90 -8.92
CA ASP A 12 6.10 -17.84 -7.48
C ASP A 12 4.85 -17.52 -6.65
N THR A 13 3.73 -17.21 -7.33
CA THR A 13 2.47 -16.89 -6.66
C THR A 13 1.27 -17.60 -7.29
N SER A 14 0.15 -17.65 -6.57
CA SER A 14 -1.07 -18.33 -7.01
C SER A 14 -2.34 -17.53 -6.67
N GLY A 15 -3.49 -18.04 -7.15
CA GLY A 15 -4.81 -17.48 -6.84
C GLY A 15 -4.98 -16.00 -7.21
N HIS A 16 -5.74 -15.29 -6.40
CA HIS A 16 -6.05 -13.86 -6.58
C HIS A 16 -4.83 -12.97 -6.33
N PHE A 17 -3.91 -13.40 -5.45
CA PHE A 17 -2.67 -12.67 -5.22
C PHE A 17 -1.79 -12.62 -6.48
N LYS A 18 -1.68 -13.72 -7.22
CA LYS A 18 -1.02 -13.73 -8.55
C LYS A 18 -1.66 -12.73 -9.50
N ARG A 19 -3.00 -12.73 -9.60
CA ARG A 19 -3.72 -11.84 -10.51
C ARG A 19 -3.46 -10.36 -10.16
N LEU A 20 -3.46 -10.03 -8.86
CA LEU A 20 -3.16 -8.71 -8.36
C LEU A 20 -1.75 -8.25 -8.79
N LEU A 21 -0.73 -9.07 -8.51
CA LEU A 21 0.67 -8.74 -8.83
C LEU A 21 0.92 -8.61 -10.33
N VAL A 22 0.37 -9.53 -11.13
CA VAL A 22 0.45 -9.46 -12.60
C VAL A 22 -0.24 -8.21 -13.12
N SER A 23 -1.42 -7.85 -12.59
CA SER A 23 -2.12 -6.63 -13.01
C SER A 23 -1.31 -5.37 -12.70
N LEU A 24 -0.65 -5.32 -11.54
CA LEU A 24 0.22 -4.21 -11.16
C LEU A 24 1.48 -4.10 -12.03
N CYS A 25 2.12 -5.23 -12.35
CA CYS A 25 3.37 -5.21 -13.12
C CYS A 25 3.19 -4.80 -14.59
N MET A 26 1.95 -4.80 -15.10
CA MET A 26 1.63 -4.28 -16.43
C MET A 26 1.71 -2.74 -16.51
N ALA A 27 1.74 -2.03 -15.37
CA ALA A 27 1.88 -0.58 -15.30
C ALA A 27 0.82 0.22 -16.10
N ASN A 28 -0.40 -0.32 -16.22
CA ASN A 28 -1.51 0.27 -16.98
C ASN A 28 -2.47 1.11 -16.12
N ARG A 29 -1.99 1.70 -15.03
CA ARG A 29 -2.83 2.57 -14.19
C ARG A 29 -3.05 3.91 -14.89
N GLU A 30 -4.27 4.42 -14.85
CA GLU A 30 -4.56 5.80 -15.25
C GLU A 30 -3.85 6.80 -14.34
N GLU A 31 -3.13 7.77 -14.90
CA GLU A 31 -2.36 8.78 -14.12
C GLU A 31 -2.97 10.18 -14.16
N SER A 32 -4.20 10.30 -14.69
CA SER A 32 -4.95 11.56 -14.76
C SER A 32 -5.21 12.15 -13.37
N GLN A 33 -5.11 13.48 -13.28
CA GLN A 33 -5.52 14.24 -12.09
C GLN A 33 -7.02 14.56 -12.08
N VAL A 34 -7.73 14.31 -13.19
CA VAL A 34 -9.16 14.59 -13.32
C VAL A 34 -9.95 13.51 -12.59
N VAL A 35 -10.97 13.94 -11.85
CA VAL A 35 -11.89 13.07 -11.12
C VAL A 35 -13.25 13.12 -11.78
N ASP A 36 -13.84 11.96 -12.05
CA ASP A 36 -15.24 11.80 -12.47
C ASP A 36 -16.06 11.34 -11.25
N PRO A 37 -16.89 12.22 -10.66
CA PRO A 37 -17.72 11.87 -9.50
C PRO A 37 -18.76 10.79 -9.78
N SER A 38 -19.28 10.72 -11.01
CA SER A 38 -20.26 9.70 -11.39
C SER A 38 -19.60 8.33 -11.50
N GLN A 39 -18.39 8.26 -12.07
CA GLN A 39 -17.59 7.04 -12.09
C GLN A 39 -17.19 6.62 -10.67
N ALA A 40 -16.86 7.57 -9.78
CA ALA A 40 -16.50 7.27 -8.39
C ALA A 40 -17.66 6.58 -7.64
N ARG A 41 -18.87 7.11 -7.78
CA ARG A 41 -20.09 6.49 -7.25
C ARG A 41 -20.35 5.12 -7.85
N ALA A 42 -20.23 4.98 -9.16
CA ALA A 42 -20.43 3.71 -9.84
C ALA A 42 -19.42 2.65 -9.37
N ASP A 43 -18.13 3.00 -9.26
CA ASP A 43 -17.08 2.11 -8.75
C ASP A 43 -17.33 1.76 -7.28
N ALA A 44 -17.76 2.71 -6.44
CA ALA A 44 -18.08 2.47 -5.04
C ALA A 44 -19.23 1.47 -4.87
N HIS A 45 -20.34 1.67 -5.59
CA HIS A 45 -21.44 0.71 -5.62
C HIS A 45 -21.00 -0.65 -6.16
N ALA A 46 -20.19 -0.68 -7.24
CA ALA A 46 -19.70 -1.93 -7.80
C ALA A 46 -18.84 -2.72 -6.80
N ILE A 47 -17.97 -2.05 -6.03
CA ILE A 47 -17.17 -2.69 -4.98
C ILE A 47 -18.07 -3.21 -3.85
N PHE A 48 -19.05 -2.41 -3.41
CA PHE A 48 -19.98 -2.82 -2.35
C PHE A 48 -20.78 -4.06 -2.77
N GLU A 49 -21.41 -4.01 -3.94
CA GLU A 49 -22.14 -5.14 -4.51
C GLU A 49 -21.24 -6.35 -4.75
N ALA A 50 -19.96 -6.15 -5.07
CA ALA A 50 -18.99 -7.22 -5.29
C ALA A 50 -18.57 -7.95 -4.00
N GLY A 51 -18.64 -7.31 -2.84
CA GLY A 51 -18.34 -7.93 -1.54
C GLY A 51 -19.60 -8.00 -0.68
N GLU A 52 -19.80 -7.00 0.17
CA GLU A 52 -20.79 -6.99 1.25
C GLU A 52 -22.26 -7.05 0.75
N GLY A 53 -22.52 -6.72 -0.51
CA GLY A 53 -23.85 -6.83 -1.13
C GLY A 53 -24.24 -8.25 -1.57
N LYS A 54 -23.34 -9.24 -1.49
CA LYS A 54 -23.63 -10.62 -1.90
C LYS A 54 -23.04 -11.65 -0.92
N TRP A 55 -23.40 -12.93 -1.13
CA TRP A 55 -22.70 -14.03 -0.46
C TRP A 55 -21.45 -14.42 -1.25
N GLY A 56 -20.29 -14.32 -0.59
CA GLY A 56 -18.98 -14.45 -1.23
C GLY A 56 -18.50 -13.13 -1.83
N THR A 57 -17.31 -13.14 -2.43
CA THR A 57 -16.65 -11.92 -2.92
C THR A 57 -16.28 -12.07 -4.40
N ASP A 58 -16.57 -11.06 -5.20
CA ASP A 58 -16.04 -10.94 -6.56
C ASP A 58 -14.72 -10.15 -6.53
N GLU A 59 -13.62 -10.88 -6.37
CA GLU A 59 -12.28 -10.29 -6.24
C GLU A 59 -11.82 -9.59 -7.53
N SER A 60 -12.45 -9.91 -8.67
CA SER A 60 -12.08 -9.32 -9.95
C SER A 60 -12.49 -7.85 -10.05
N VAL A 61 -13.61 -7.48 -9.41
CA VAL A 61 -14.08 -6.08 -9.32
C VAL A 61 -13.16 -5.25 -8.44
N PHE A 62 -12.77 -5.77 -7.26
CA PHE A 62 -11.78 -5.11 -6.41
C PHE A 62 -10.46 -4.90 -7.14
N ASN A 63 -9.95 -5.94 -7.81
CA ASN A 63 -8.70 -5.85 -8.56
C ASN A 63 -8.78 -4.85 -9.72
N SER A 64 -9.85 -4.88 -10.52
CA SER A 64 -9.98 -3.99 -11.67
C SER A 64 -10.03 -2.52 -11.25
N VAL A 65 -10.84 -2.17 -10.26
CA VAL A 65 -10.96 -0.79 -9.77
C VAL A 65 -9.66 -0.34 -9.10
N LEU A 66 -9.15 -1.10 -8.12
CA LEU A 66 -8.00 -0.67 -7.32
C LEU A 66 -6.69 -0.63 -8.11
N VAL A 67 -6.54 -1.41 -9.19
CA VAL A 67 -5.32 -1.42 -9.99
C VAL A 67 -5.34 -0.39 -11.13
N THR A 68 -6.51 -0.13 -11.74
CA THR A 68 -6.55 0.66 -12.99
C THR A 68 -6.88 2.13 -12.79
N ARG A 69 -7.71 2.49 -11.80
CA ARG A 69 -8.11 3.88 -11.58
C ARG A 69 -6.96 4.75 -11.07
N SER A 70 -6.99 6.04 -11.40
CA SER A 70 -6.02 6.99 -10.87
C SER A 70 -6.13 7.14 -9.34
N TYR A 71 -5.08 7.63 -8.69
CA TYR A 71 -5.10 7.80 -7.25
C TYR A 71 -6.14 8.85 -6.82
N GLN A 72 -6.32 9.89 -7.64
CA GLN A 72 -7.28 10.97 -7.45
C GLN A 72 -8.70 10.41 -7.55
N GLN A 73 -8.97 9.60 -8.58
CA GLN A 73 -10.24 8.92 -8.75
C GLN A 73 -10.54 7.97 -7.58
N LEU A 74 -9.57 7.13 -7.19
CA LEU A 74 -9.74 6.17 -6.10
C LEU A 74 -10.01 6.84 -4.76
N ARG A 75 -9.40 8.00 -4.47
CA ARG A 75 -9.73 8.77 -3.26
C ARG A 75 -11.20 9.16 -3.24
N GLN A 76 -11.74 9.64 -4.36
CA GLN A 76 -13.18 9.93 -4.44
C GLN A 76 -14.01 8.65 -4.31
N THR A 77 -13.63 7.56 -5.00
CA THR A 77 -14.31 6.26 -4.87
C THR A 77 -14.37 5.78 -3.43
N PHE A 78 -13.30 5.98 -2.63
CA PHE A 78 -13.30 5.56 -1.22
C PHE A 78 -14.24 6.40 -0.35
N LEU A 79 -14.36 7.70 -0.64
CA LEU A 79 -15.34 8.58 0.04
C LEU A 79 -16.77 8.19 -0.31
N GLU A 80 -17.05 7.88 -1.59
CA GLU A 80 -18.37 7.39 -2.01
C GLU A 80 -18.66 5.99 -1.42
N TYR A 81 -17.65 5.12 -1.33
CA TYR A 81 -17.80 3.79 -0.71
C TYR A 81 -18.23 3.92 0.75
N GLU A 82 -17.61 4.81 1.52
CA GLU A 82 -17.96 5.04 2.92
C GLU A 82 -19.41 5.53 3.08
N GLN A 83 -19.92 6.34 2.14
CA GLN A 83 -21.33 6.76 2.15
C GLN A 83 -22.30 5.60 1.89
N VAL A 84 -21.93 4.65 1.03
CA VAL A 84 -22.77 3.49 0.68
C VAL A 84 -22.71 2.39 1.75
N ALA A 85 -21.50 2.06 2.23
CA ALA A 85 -21.26 0.93 3.15
C ALA A 85 -21.35 1.33 4.63
N GLY A 86 -21.21 2.61 4.96
CA GLY A 86 -21.16 3.11 6.34
C GLY A 86 -19.83 2.86 7.06
N HIS A 87 -18.79 2.42 6.33
CA HIS A 87 -17.43 2.29 6.85
C HIS A 87 -16.38 2.32 5.74
N ASP A 88 -15.12 2.44 6.13
CA ASP A 88 -13.99 2.47 5.21
C ASP A 88 -13.85 1.18 4.36
N ILE A 89 -13.41 1.35 3.12
CA ILE A 89 -13.09 0.25 2.20
C ILE A 89 -12.02 -0.70 2.76
N GLY A 90 -11.08 -0.21 3.58
CA GLY A 90 -10.10 -1.05 4.26
C GLY A 90 -10.74 -2.04 5.24
N SER A 91 -11.87 -1.66 5.86
CA SER A 91 -12.64 -2.57 6.73
C SER A 91 -13.36 -3.65 5.93
N ALA A 92 -13.92 -3.29 4.77
CA ALA A 92 -14.54 -4.26 3.86
C ALA A 92 -13.51 -5.30 3.38
N ILE A 93 -12.32 -4.85 2.95
CA ILE A 93 -11.25 -5.73 2.51
C ILE A 93 -10.84 -6.74 3.60
N LYS A 94 -10.77 -6.31 4.87
CA LYS A 94 -10.43 -7.19 6.01
C LYS A 94 -11.51 -8.22 6.33
N ARG A 95 -12.77 -7.96 5.98
CA ARG A 95 -13.88 -8.90 6.19
C ARG A 95 -13.98 -9.91 5.06
N GLU A 96 -13.76 -9.45 3.83
CA GLU A 96 -13.98 -10.23 2.61
C GLU A 96 -12.74 -11.05 2.16
N PHE A 97 -11.53 -10.58 2.48
CA PHE A 97 -10.29 -11.21 2.03
C PHE A 97 -9.45 -11.72 3.18
N SER A 98 -8.56 -12.67 2.89
CA SER A 98 -7.54 -13.13 3.83
C SER A 98 -6.17 -13.31 3.17
N GLY A 99 -5.12 -13.40 3.99
CA GLY A 99 -3.78 -13.79 3.54
C GLY A 99 -3.10 -12.74 2.67
N SER A 100 -2.39 -13.16 1.63
CA SER A 100 -1.54 -12.26 0.83
C SER A 100 -2.34 -11.30 -0.05
N VAL A 101 -3.51 -11.72 -0.55
CA VAL A 101 -4.37 -10.85 -1.38
C VAL A 101 -4.93 -9.70 -0.54
N GLU A 102 -5.41 -9.98 0.68
CA GLU A 102 -5.86 -8.97 1.64
C GLU A 102 -4.76 -7.93 1.90
N LYS A 103 -3.55 -8.39 2.24
CA LYS A 103 -2.40 -7.51 2.49
C LYS A 103 -2.04 -6.65 1.28
N GLY A 104 -2.13 -7.21 0.08
CA GLY A 104 -1.87 -6.49 -1.17
C GLY A 104 -2.90 -5.39 -1.45
N LEU A 105 -4.19 -5.70 -1.32
CA LEU A 105 -5.27 -4.74 -1.51
C LEU A 105 -5.22 -3.61 -0.46
N LEU A 106 -4.97 -3.95 0.81
CA LEU A 106 -4.79 -2.96 1.88
C LEU A 106 -3.57 -2.07 1.63
N ALA A 107 -2.47 -2.62 1.09
CA ALA A 107 -1.31 -1.81 0.73
C ALA A 107 -1.63 -0.79 -0.37
N ILE A 108 -2.44 -1.17 -1.38
CA ILE A 108 -2.91 -0.23 -2.41
C ILE A 108 -3.77 0.87 -1.78
N VAL A 109 -4.76 0.52 -0.96
CA VAL A 109 -5.65 1.49 -0.30
C VAL A 109 -4.83 2.48 0.53
N LYS A 110 -3.88 1.99 1.34
CA LYS A 110 -2.98 2.84 2.14
C LYS A 110 -2.13 3.76 1.27
N CYS A 111 -1.51 3.25 0.20
CA CYS A 111 -0.73 4.05 -0.74
C CYS A 111 -1.54 5.15 -1.44
N VAL A 112 -2.79 4.85 -1.81
CA VAL A 112 -3.71 5.83 -2.42
C VAL A 112 -4.06 6.93 -1.42
N LYS A 113 -4.40 6.56 -0.18
CA LYS A 113 -4.72 7.50 0.89
C LYS A 113 -3.51 8.38 1.24
N SER A 114 -2.39 7.75 1.56
CA SER A 114 -1.12 8.43 1.84
C SER A 114 0.05 7.48 1.61
N LYS A 115 0.78 7.68 0.51
CA LYS A 115 2.02 6.94 0.21
C LYS A 115 3.08 7.16 1.29
N VAL A 116 3.20 8.41 1.74
CA VAL A 116 4.07 8.83 2.84
C VAL A 116 3.70 8.09 4.13
N GLY A 117 2.42 8.08 4.50
CA GLY A 117 1.93 7.39 5.68
C GLY A 117 2.11 5.87 5.61
N PHE A 118 1.92 5.26 4.42
CA PHE A 118 2.21 3.85 4.21
C PHE A 118 3.68 3.51 4.48
N PHE A 119 4.62 4.30 3.96
CA PHE A 119 6.04 4.04 4.21
C PHE A 119 6.45 4.33 5.65
N ALA A 120 5.89 5.35 6.29
CA ALA A 120 6.10 5.62 7.71
C ALA A 120 5.66 4.41 8.57
N GLU A 121 4.46 3.87 8.32
CA GLU A 121 3.97 2.66 8.99
C GLU A 121 4.88 1.46 8.74
N ARG A 122 5.32 1.25 7.50
CA ARG A 122 6.22 0.13 7.15
C ARG A 122 7.60 0.25 7.80
N LEU A 123 8.11 1.46 7.99
CA LEU A 123 9.35 1.71 8.73
C LEU A 123 9.16 1.40 10.21
N HIS A 124 8.07 1.89 10.81
CA HIS A 124 7.76 1.62 12.21
C HIS A 124 7.64 0.12 12.46
N ASP A 125 6.83 -0.57 11.65
CA ASP A 125 6.67 -2.02 11.67
C ASP A 125 7.98 -2.78 11.46
N SER A 126 8.97 -2.18 10.79
CA SER A 126 10.27 -2.83 10.58
C SER A 126 11.17 -2.78 11.81
N MET A 127 10.94 -1.83 12.72
CA MET A 127 11.71 -1.63 13.95
C MET A 127 10.88 -1.89 15.22
N ALA A 128 9.61 -2.30 15.07
CA ALA A 128 8.73 -2.58 16.19
C ALA A 128 8.95 -4.00 16.74
N GLY A 129 9.16 -4.10 18.05
CA GLY A 129 9.30 -5.36 18.77
C GLY A 129 10.74 -5.76 19.04
N MET A 130 10.98 -7.06 19.29
CA MET A 130 12.33 -7.56 19.52
C MET A 130 13.04 -7.82 18.19
N GLY A 131 14.06 -7.02 17.90
CA GLY A 131 14.87 -7.12 16.69
C GLY A 131 14.26 -6.37 15.50
N THR A 132 15.07 -6.25 14.44
CA THR A 132 14.77 -5.40 13.28
C THR A 132 14.51 -6.24 12.03
N ARG A 133 13.56 -5.83 11.20
CA ARG A 133 13.36 -6.37 9.85
C ARG A 133 14.27 -5.63 8.87
N ASP A 134 15.59 -5.82 9.01
CA ASP A 134 16.62 -5.04 8.31
C ASP A 134 16.41 -4.92 6.80
N LYS A 135 16.03 -6.01 6.13
CA LYS A 135 15.77 -6.00 4.67
C LYS A 135 14.66 -5.01 4.28
N THR A 136 13.67 -4.81 5.13
CA THR A 136 12.60 -3.83 4.89
C THR A 136 13.09 -2.43 5.19
N LEU A 137 13.78 -2.23 6.31
CA LEU A 137 14.35 -0.95 6.72
C LEU A 137 15.28 -0.39 5.63
N ILE A 138 16.27 -1.18 5.23
CA ILE A 138 17.23 -0.83 4.16
C ILE A 138 16.51 -0.53 2.85
N ARG A 139 15.58 -1.40 2.43
CA ARG A 139 14.88 -1.23 1.15
C ARG A 139 14.09 0.08 1.11
N ILE A 140 13.39 0.44 2.20
CA ILE A 140 12.61 1.68 2.23
C ILE A 140 13.53 2.89 2.26
N ILE A 141 14.52 2.95 3.17
CA ILE A 141 15.44 4.09 3.28
C ILE A 141 16.14 4.34 1.95
N VAL A 142 16.73 3.31 1.34
CA VAL A 142 17.48 3.45 0.09
C VAL A 142 16.57 3.77 -1.10
N SER A 143 15.41 3.14 -1.23
CA SER A 143 14.55 3.37 -2.40
C SER A 143 13.74 4.67 -2.34
N ARG A 144 13.65 5.32 -1.17
CA ARG A 144 12.88 6.56 -0.97
C ARG A 144 13.75 7.78 -0.71
N SER A 145 15.06 7.61 -0.46
CA SER A 145 15.98 8.70 -0.06
C SER A 145 15.92 9.92 -0.97
N GLU A 146 15.82 9.71 -2.28
CA GLU A 146 15.81 10.77 -3.28
C GLU A 146 14.41 11.07 -3.85
N ILE A 147 13.35 10.58 -3.20
CA ILE A 147 11.97 10.71 -3.69
C ILE A 147 11.11 11.50 -2.71
N ASP A 148 10.92 10.97 -1.51
CA ASP A 148 9.99 11.53 -0.50
C ASP A 148 10.37 11.15 0.94
N LEU A 149 11.62 10.75 1.18
CA LEU A 149 12.06 10.35 2.52
C LEU A 149 11.90 11.48 3.55
N GLY A 150 12.11 12.74 3.15
CA GLY A 150 11.87 13.90 4.03
C GLY A 150 10.41 13.98 4.53
N ASP A 151 9.45 13.79 3.63
CA ASP A 151 8.02 13.77 4.01
C ASP A 151 7.68 12.54 4.86
N ILE A 152 8.29 11.38 4.55
CA ILE A 152 8.14 10.15 5.33
C ILE A 152 8.65 10.35 6.76
N LYS A 153 9.82 10.97 6.94
CA LYS A 153 10.38 11.30 8.26
C LYS A 153 9.44 12.18 9.07
N LYS A 154 8.97 13.27 8.47
CA LYS A 154 8.04 14.20 9.13
C LYS A 154 6.77 13.49 9.57
N ASN A 155 6.15 12.74 8.67
CA ASN A 155 4.90 12.04 8.98
C ASN A 155 5.10 10.87 9.97
N PHE A 156 6.26 10.23 9.95
CA PHE A 156 6.65 9.23 10.94
C PHE A 156 6.71 9.85 12.35
N GLU A 157 7.37 11.00 12.49
CA GLU A 157 7.46 11.69 13.77
C GLU A 157 6.09 12.17 14.27
N GLU A 158 5.25 12.71 13.37
CA GLU A 158 3.86 13.08 13.68
C GLU A 158 3.02 11.89 14.20
N GLN A 159 3.21 10.69 13.62
CA GLN A 159 2.44 9.49 13.99
C GLN A 159 2.96 8.78 15.24
N TYR A 160 4.29 8.75 15.46
CA TYR A 160 4.93 7.91 16.48
C TYR A 160 5.62 8.70 17.60
N GLY A 161 5.66 10.03 17.51
CA GLY A 161 6.14 10.92 18.57
C GLY A 161 7.66 10.93 18.79
N LYS A 162 8.43 10.24 17.96
CA LYS A 162 9.89 10.34 17.90
C LYS A 162 10.35 10.30 16.44
N SER A 163 11.47 10.97 16.17
CA SER A 163 12.05 10.99 14.83
C SER A 163 12.46 9.59 14.36
N LEU A 164 12.50 9.42 13.03
CA LEU A 164 12.94 8.18 12.40
C LEU A 164 14.40 7.85 12.79
N GLU A 165 15.24 8.87 12.88
CA GLU A 165 16.62 8.81 13.33
C GLU A 165 16.74 8.23 14.74
N SER A 166 15.87 8.67 15.66
CA SER A 166 15.86 8.16 17.03
C SER A 166 15.50 6.67 17.07
N TYR A 167 14.57 6.22 16.23
CA TYR A 167 14.22 4.80 16.13
C TYR A 167 15.38 3.98 15.56
N ILE A 168 15.98 4.42 14.45
CA ILE A 168 17.14 3.76 13.85
C ILE A 168 18.30 3.69 14.83
N ALA A 169 18.57 4.78 15.56
CA ALA A 169 19.68 4.84 16.51
C ALA A 169 19.52 3.88 17.70
N GLY A 170 18.26 3.63 18.11
CA GLY A 170 17.92 2.70 19.19
C GLY A 170 17.87 1.24 18.75
N ASP A 171 17.49 0.97 17.50
CA ASP A 171 17.25 -0.40 17.01
C ASP A 171 18.44 -0.99 16.21
N THR A 172 19.41 -0.16 15.82
CA THR A 172 20.59 -0.59 15.04
C THR A 172 21.92 -0.22 15.70
N SER A 173 23.01 -0.85 15.27
CA SER A 173 24.35 -0.63 15.84
C SER A 173 25.48 -0.67 14.81
N GLY A 174 26.70 -0.32 15.24
CA GLY A 174 27.90 -0.38 14.39
C GLY A 174 27.85 0.52 13.16
N ASP A 175 28.56 0.11 12.11
CA ASP A 175 28.62 0.87 10.85
C ASP A 175 27.31 0.84 10.09
N TYR A 176 26.52 -0.22 10.25
CA TYR A 176 25.17 -0.31 9.72
C TYR A 176 24.29 0.87 10.19
N LYS A 177 24.28 1.15 11.51
CA LYS A 177 23.60 2.33 12.05
C LYS A 177 24.11 3.62 11.42
N LYS A 178 25.43 3.81 11.37
CA LYS A 178 26.03 5.05 10.85
C LYS A 178 25.58 5.32 9.41
N VAL A 179 25.60 4.30 8.56
CA VAL A 179 25.17 4.43 7.17
C VAL A 179 23.69 4.75 7.08
N LEU A 180 22.83 4.08 7.86
CA LEU A 180 21.40 4.38 7.85
C LEU A 180 21.12 5.81 8.31
N LEU A 181 21.79 6.28 9.37
CA LEU A 181 21.64 7.65 9.87
C LEU A 181 22.06 8.69 8.82
N VAL A 182 23.17 8.49 8.11
CA VAL A 182 23.59 9.39 7.03
C VAL A 182 22.58 9.43 5.88
N LEU A 183 21.92 8.31 5.57
CA LEU A 183 20.90 8.26 4.52
C LEU A 183 19.58 8.92 4.92
N VAL A 184 19.30 9.00 6.22
CA VAL A 184 18.10 9.65 6.74
C VAL A 184 18.35 11.06 7.26
N GLU A 185 19.58 11.57 7.33
CA GLU A 185 19.86 12.98 7.65
C GLU A 185 19.26 13.92 6.59
#